data_AF-A0A7X9EWE9-F1
#
_entry.id   AF-A0A7X9EWE9-F1
#
_cell.length_a   1.000
_cell.length_b   1.000
_cell.length_c   1.000
_cell.angle_alpha   90.00
_cell.angle_beta   90.00
_cell.angle_gamma   90.00
#
_symmetry.space_group_name_H-M   'P 1'
#
loop_
_entity.id
_entity.type
_entity.pdbx_description
1 polymer ?
#
loop_
_entity_poly.entity_id
_entity_poly.type
_entity_poly.pdbx_seq_one_letter_code
_entity_poly.pdbx_strand_id
1 'polypeptide(L)'
;QTELAPDLGSAPKSAQNETSADPLSLDRKVVQNASLSLKAPDVAQAADQIITLCGSKGGYTVSSRIYRENDRVSGRLALKVPQAGLLEVIDGISALGEVTDKVISTQDVTEEFYDAQARLKVLEAKEARLLGLMDRAANIAEIISIENELSKTRGEIEVLSGRLQLLANATQYSLININLVEGVPGSVKAPQGTWGKAWQSLINSLNGVINFGSNTLVFLFAAIPWLVIASLLALLVRWMYPKLSSRLFRNKSLTLE
;
A
#
# COMPACT_ATOMS: atom_id res chain seq x y z
N GLN A 1 -46.16 -32.55 -45.21
CA GLN A 1 -45.20 -31.90 -46.12
C GLN A 1 -45.56 -30.43 -46.08
N THR A 2 -44.94 -29.67 -45.17
CA THR A 2 -43.86 -28.70 -45.49
C THR A 2 -44.48 -27.50 -46.22
N GLU A 3 -44.59 -26.31 -45.62
CA GLU A 3 -43.55 -25.25 -45.68
C GLU A 3 -43.99 -24.11 -44.73
N LEU A 4 -43.38 -23.98 -43.54
CA LEU A 4 -42.43 -22.93 -43.14
C LEU A 4 -42.68 -21.51 -43.70
N ALA A 5 -43.15 -20.62 -42.82
CA ALA A 5 -43.23 -19.18 -43.03
C ALA A 5 -41.82 -18.54 -43.06
N PRO A 6 -41.60 -17.47 -43.85
CA PRO A 6 -40.33 -16.76 -43.86
C PRO A 6 -40.19 -15.84 -42.63
N ASP A 7 -39.10 -16.08 -41.92
CA ASP A 7 -38.49 -15.29 -40.86
C ASP A 7 -38.18 -13.85 -41.35
N LEU A 8 -38.85 -12.86 -40.78
CA LEU A 8 -38.50 -11.45 -40.95
C LEU A 8 -37.31 -11.12 -40.05
N GLY A 9 -36.13 -11.49 -40.56
CA GLY A 9 -34.83 -11.15 -40.01
C GLY A 9 -34.66 -9.64 -39.81
N SER A 10 -34.42 -9.30 -38.56
CA SER A 10 -34.08 -8.01 -37.98
C SER A 10 -32.92 -7.31 -38.69
N ALA A 11 -33.17 -6.09 -39.15
CA ALA A 11 -32.12 -5.14 -39.52
C ALA A 11 -31.32 -4.75 -38.26
N PRO A 12 -29.98 -4.81 -38.26
CA PRO A 12 -29.19 -4.26 -37.18
C PRO A 12 -29.18 -2.72 -37.32
N LYS A 13 -29.89 -2.05 -36.42
CA LYS A 13 -29.75 -0.60 -36.20
C LYS A 13 -28.37 -0.39 -35.58
N SER A 14 -27.39 -0.09 -36.43
CA SER A 14 -26.06 0.35 -36.03
C SER A 14 -26.18 1.63 -35.21
N ALA A 15 -26.29 1.47 -33.89
CA ALA A 15 -26.07 2.55 -32.95
C ALA A 15 -24.57 2.84 -32.95
N GLN A 16 -24.17 3.77 -33.81
CA GLN A 16 -22.90 4.50 -33.66
C GLN A 16 -22.92 5.12 -32.26
N ASN A 17 -22.19 4.50 -31.35
CA ASN A 17 -21.90 5.07 -30.05
C ASN A 17 -20.76 6.08 -30.27
N GLU A 18 -21.10 7.19 -30.92
CA GLU A 18 -20.26 8.38 -30.93
C GLU A 18 -20.20 8.87 -29.49
N THR A 19 -19.11 8.51 -28.82
CA THR A 19 -18.70 9.16 -27.58
C THR A 19 -18.35 10.59 -27.94
N SER A 20 -19.34 11.46 -27.92
CA SER A 20 -19.17 12.90 -27.89
C SER A 20 -18.34 13.23 -26.65
N ALA A 21 -17.04 13.43 -26.83
CA ALA A 21 -16.20 14.07 -25.83
C ALA A 21 -16.71 15.51 -25.68
N ASP A 22 -17.45 15.74 -24.59
CA ASP A 22 -17.94 17.06 -24.20
C ASP A 22 -16.72 18.00 -23.97
N PRO A 23 -16.58 19.10 -24.72
CA PRO A 23 -15.44 20.02 -24.60
C PRO A 23 -15.39 20.77 -23.26
N LEU A 24 -16.37 20.56 -22.38
CA LEU A 24 -16.51 21.24 -21.09
C LEU A 24 -16.39 20.31 -19.87
N SER A 25 -15.92 19.07 -20.02
CA SER A 25 -15.65 18.22 -18.87
C SER A 25 -14.42 18.74 -18.10
N LEU A 26 -14.64 19.73 -17.24
CA LEU A 26 -13.69 20.16 -16.22
C LEU A 26 -13.13 18.91 -15.53
N ASP A 27 -11.81 18.84 -15.40
CA ASP A 27 -11.16 17.73 -14.71
C ASP A 27 -11.70 17.65 -13.28
N ARG A 28 -12.38 16.54 -12.99
CA ARG A 28 -13.18 16.37 -11.78
C ARG A 28 -12.26 16.18 -10.59
N LYS A 29 -12.45 16.98 -9.54
CA LYS A 29 -11.70 16.88 -8.30
C LYS A 29 -12.53 16.14 -7.26
N VAL A 30 -12.21 14.87 -7.03
CA VAL A 30 -12.91 14.02 -6.06
C VAL A 30 -11.95 13.65 -4.94
N VAL A 31 -12.36 13.87 -3.70
CA VAL A 31 -11.67 13.37 -2.50
C VAL A 31 -12.33 12.09 -2.06
N GLN A 32 -11.54 11.04 -1.84
CA GLN A 32 -12.02 9.80 -1.26
C GLN A 32 -11.21 9.45 -0.02
N ASN A 33 -11.90 9.16 1.08
CA ASN A 33 -11.27 8.71 2.33
C ASN A 33 -11.96 7.44 2.82
N ALA A 34 -11.24 6.65 3.60
CA ALA A 34 -11.76 5.42 4.17
C ALA A 34 -11.42 5.28 5.65
N SER A 35 -12.32 4.68 6.39
CA SER A 35 -12.13 4.26 7.77
C SER A 35 -12.53 2.80 7.89
N LEU A 36 -11.63 1.98 8.44
CA LEU A 36 -11.82 0.55 8.62
C LEU A 36 -11.58 0.15 10.07
N SER A 37 -12.44 -0.70 10.60
CA SER A 37 -12.16 -1.46 11.82
C SER A 37 -12.04 -2.94 11.47
N LEU A 38 -10.91 -3.53 11.83
CA LEU A 38 -10.55 -4.90 11.49
C LEU A 38 -10.20 -5.67 12.76
N LYS A 39 -10.78 -6.86 12.91
CA LYS A 39 -10.34 -7.86 13.89
C LYS A 39 -9.32 -8.77 13.26
N ALA A 40 -8.08 -8.72 13.74
CA ALA A 40 -6.97 -9.53 13.24
C ALA A 40 -6.53 -10.55 14.30
N PRO A 41 -6.14 -11.78 13.91
CA PRO A 41 -5.56 -12.75 14.84
C PRO A 41 -4.25 -12.28 15.47
N ASP A 42 -3.40 -11.62 14.67
CA ASP A 42 -2.16 -10.99 15.11
C ASP A 42 -2.16 -9.54 14.60
N VAL A 43 -2.30 -8.60 15.54
CA VAL A 43 -2.38 -7.16 15.23
C VAL A 43 -1.04 -6.63 14.72
N ALA A 44 0.09 -7.11 15.24
CA ALA A 44 1.40 -6.63 14.84
C ALA A 44 1.72 -7.09 13.41
N GLN A 45 1.50 -8.38 13.13
CA GLN A 45 1.68 -8.92 11.79
C GLN A 45 0.75 -8.25 10.77
N ALA A 46 -0.52 -8.05 11.12
CA ALA A 46 -1.47 -7.36 10.25
C ALA A 46 -1.01 -5.91 9.97
N ALA A 47 -0.56 -5.17 10.99
CA ALA A 47 -0.06 -3.81 10.81
C ALA A 47 1.12 -3.75 9.81
N ASP A 48 2.10 -4.64 9.94
CA ASP A 48 3.26 -4.68 9.04
C ASP A 48 2.87 -5.02 7.59
N GLN A 49 1.93 -5.96 7.42
CA GLN A 49 1.39 -6.33 6.11
C GLN A 49 0.65 -5.16 5.46
N ILE A 50 -0.15 -4.43 6.24
CA ILE A 50 -0.88 -3.24 5.77
C ILE A 50 0.10 -2.14 5.33
N ILE A 51 1.16 -1.88 6.10
CA ILE A 51 2.20 -0.90 5.76
C ILE A 51 2.91 -1.30 4.47
N THR A 52 3.26 -2.57 4.33
CA THR A 52 3.91 -3.12 3.12
C THR A 52 3.00 -3.00 1.89
N LEU A 53 1.72 -3.35 2.04
CA LEU A 53 0.72 -3.22 0.97
C LEU A 53 0.58 -1.76 0.51
N CYS A 54 0.49 -0.83 1.46
CA CYS A 54 0.44 0.60 1.19
C CYS A 54 1.65 1.06 0.37
N GLY A 55 2.86 0.70 0.80
CA GLY A 55 4.10 1.03 0.09
C GLY A 55 4.14 0.45 -1.33
N SER A 56 3.67 -0.79 -1.53
CA SER A 56 3.63 -1.44 -2.86
C SER A 56 2.70 -0.75 -3.86
N LYS A 57 1.72 0.03 -3.37
CA LYS A 57 0.76 0.79 -4.19
C LYS A 57 1.12 2.26 -4.33
N GLY A 58 2.36 2.63 -4.00
CA GLY A 58 2.85 4.01 -4.08
C GLY A 58 2.30 4.92 -2.97
N GLY A 59 1.76 4.33 -1.91
CA GLY A 59 1.32 5.03 -0.71
C GLY A 59 2.43 5.12 0.35
N TYR A 60 2.14 5.82 1.42
CA TYR A 60 3.03 5.95 2.57
C TYR A 60 2.26 6.00 3.89
N THR A 61 2.94 5.63 4.97
CA THR A 61 2.38 5.64 6.32
C THR A 61 2.50 7.03 6.93
N VAL A 62 1.38 7.59 7.38
CA VAL A 62 1.33 8.87 8.10
C VAL A 62 1.59 8.62 9.58
N SER A 63 0.94 7.61 10.15
CA SER A 63 1.19 7.18 11.52
C SER A 63 0.89 5.71 11.70
N SER A 64 1.62 5.08 12.61
CA SER A 64 1.38 3.71 13.06
C SER A 64 1.63 3.65 14.55
N ARG A 65 0.68 3.07 15.28
CA ARG A 65 0.79 2.86 16.72
C ARG A 65 0.16 1.52 17.06
N ILE A 66 0.95 0.65 17.66
CA ILE A 66 0.47 -0.58 18.31
C ILE A 66 0.54 -0.36 19.81
N TYR A 67 -0.49 -0.78 20.53
CA TYR A 67 -0.59 -0.62 21.97
C TYR A 67 -1.40 -1.77 22.57
N ARG A 68 -1.30 -1.96 23.89
CA ARG A 68 -2.08 -2.93 24.63
C ARG A 68 -3.10 -2.19 25.50
N GLU A 69 -4.35 -2.61 25.44
CA GLU A 69 -5.45 -2.03 26.22
C GLU A 69 -6.35 -3.17 26.73
N ASN A 70 -6.64 -3.21 28.04
CA ASN A 70 -7.46 -4.25 28.67
C ASN A 70 -7.02 -5.69 28.31
N ASP A 71 -5.71 -5.91 28.32
CA ASP A 71 -5.04 -7.16 27.94
C ASP A 71 -5.27 -7.64 26.50
N ARG A 72 -5.70 -6.73 25.62
CA ARG A 72 -5.80 -6.97 24.18
C ARG A 72 -4.83 -6.09 23.42
N VAL A 73 -4.19 -6.63 22.39
CA VAL A 73 -3.39 -5.85 21.46
C VAL A 73 -4.31 -5.09 20.52
N SER A 74 -4.03 -3.80 20.31
CA SER A 74 -4.76 -2.92 19.40
C SER A 74 -3.77 -2.10 18.58
N GLY A 75 -4.23 -1.65 17.41
CA GLY A 75 -3.41 -0.88 16.49
C GLY A 75 -4.20 0.25 15.86
N ARG A 76 -3.58 1.40 15.69
CA ARG A 76 -4.12 2.51 14.91
C ARG A 76 -3.11 2.89 13.83
N LEU A 77 -3.56 2.86 12.58
CA LEU A 77 -2.75 3.23 11.43
C LEU A 77 -3.48 4.32 10.64
N ALA A 78 -2.72 5.29 10.16
CA ALA A 78 -3.16 6.26 9.18
C ALA A 78 -2.24 6.17 7.97
N LEU A 79 -2.81 5.94 6.80
CA LEU A 79 -2.07 5.73 5.56
C LEU A 79 -2.57 6.71 4.49
N LYS A 80 -1.66 7.18 3.65
CA LYS A 80 -2.02 7.88 2.42
C LYS A 80 -1.70 7.01 1.22
N VAL A 81 -2.69 6.81 0.36
CA VAL A 81 -2.58 5.98 -0.84
C VAL A 81 -3.04 6.80 -2.05
N PRO A 82 -2.40 6.68 -3.23
CA PRO A 82 -2.92 7.30 -4.44
C PRO A 82 -4.39 6.91 -4.68
N GLN A 83 -5.22 7.88 -5.07
CA GLN A 83 -6.67 7.67 -5.19
C GLN A 83 -7.04 6.46 -6.06
N ALA A 84 -6.32 6.23 -7.15
CA ALA A 84 -6.55 5.10 -8.06
C ALA A 84 -6.37 3.72 -7.40
N GLY A 85 -5.54 3.63 -6.36
CA GLY A 85 -5.24 2.38 -5.64
C GLY A 85 -6.06 2.15 -4.37
N LEU A 86 -6.95 3.08 -4.01
CA LEU A 86 -7.67 3.04 -2.74
C LEU A 86 -8.45 1.73 -2.54
N LEU A 87 -9.28 1.36 -3.52
CA LEU A 87 -10.13 0.17 -3.41
C LEU A 87 -9.31 -1.12 -3.33
N GLU A 88 -8.25 -1.23 -4.11
CA GLU A 88 -7.35 -2.40 -4.06
C GLU A 88 -6.67 -2.55 -2.70
N VAL A 89 -6.25 -1.44 -2.08
CA VAL A 89 -5.66 -1.45 -0.74
C VAL A 89 -6.72 -1.83 0.31
N ILE A 90 -7.94 -1.29 0.23
CA ILE A 90 -9.05 -1.64 1.12
C ILE A 90 -9.36 -3.14 1.06
N ASP A 91 -9.41 -3.70 -0.14
CA ASP A 91 -9.69 -5.13 -0.33
C ASP A 91 -8.54 -6.00 0.20
N GLY A 92 -7.29 -5.58 0.00
CA GLY A 92 -6.12 -6.23 0.58
C GLY A 92 -6.08 -6.18 2.10
N ILE A 93 -6.46 -5.05 2.73
CA ILE A 93 -6.60 -4.93 4.19
C ILE A 93 -7.72 -5.85 4.69
N SER A 94 -8.84 -5.88 3.97
CA SER A 94 -9.99 -6.71 4.32
C SER A 94 -9.64 -8.19 4.31
N ALA A 95 -8.67 -8.62 3.51
CA ALA A 95 -8.15 -9.99 3.46
C ALA A 95 -7.48 -10.47 4.77
N LEU A 96 -6.97 -9.54 5.59
CA LEU A 96 -6.12 -9.86 6.74
C LEU A 96 -6.90 -10.20 8.03
N GLY A 97 -8.21 -10.01 8.03
CA GLY A 97 -9.04 -10.24 9.20
C GLY A 97 -10.53 -10.08 8.93
N GLU A 98 -11.31 -10.02 10.00
CA GLU A 98 -12.75 -9.77 9.92
C GLU A 98 -13.00 -8.27 9.99
N VAL A 99 -13.55 -7.70 8.91
CA VAL A 99 -13.94 -6.29 8.87
C VAL A 99 -15.22 -6.11 9.67
N THR A 100 -15.13 -5.39 10.80
CA THR A 100 -16.30 -5.10 11.64
C THR A 100 -17.01 -3.82 11.27
N ASP A 101 -16.27 -2.86 10.71
CA ASP A 101 -16.80 -1.59 10.24
C ASP A 101 -15.99 -1.10 9.04
N LYS A 102 -16.69 -0.57 8.03
CA LYS A 102 -16.08 0.00 6.82
C LYS A 102 -16.90 1.18 6.35
N VAL A 103 -16.28 2.36 6.35
CA VAL A 103 -16.86 3.59 5.85
C VAL A 103 -15.97 4.14 4.76
N ILE A 104 -16.56 4.43 3.60
CA ILE A 104 -15.88 5.12 2.50
C ILE A 104 -16.66 6.41 2.26
N SER A 105 -16.00 7.56 2.39
CA SER A 105 -16.55 8.86 2.08
C SER A 105 -15.99 9.36 0.76
N THR A 106 -16.87 9.88 -0.08
CA THR A 106 -16.52 10.50 -1.35
C THR A 106 -17.10 11.90 -1.36
N GLN A 107 -16.27 12.88 -1.68
CA GLN A 107 -16.68 14.26 -1.79
C GLN A 107 -16.20 14.84 -3.11
N ASP A 108 -17.11 15.44 -3.86
CA ASP A 108 -16.77 16.23 -5.03
C ASP A 108 -16.38 17.64 -4.59
N VAL A 109 -15.15 18.04 -4.87
CA VAL A 109 -14.59 19.36 -4.54
C VAL A 109 -14.23 20.14 -5.81
N THR A 110 -14.78 19.74 -6.96
CA THR A 110 -14.51 20.36 -8.27
C THR A 110 -14.84 21.85 -8.24
N GLU A 111 -16.06 22.21 -7.83
CA GLU A 111 -16.50 23.60 -7.75
C GLU A 111 -15.63 24.41 -6.79
N GLU A 112 -15.38 23.87 -5.59
CA GLU A 112 -14.58 24.55 -4.56
C GLU A 112 -13.14 24.81 -5.05
N PHE A 113 -12.53 23.83 -5.72
CA PHE A 113 -11.18 23.96 -6.26
C PHE A 113 -11.10 25.04 -7.33
N TYR A 114 -12.01 25.05 -8.31
CA TYR A 114 -11.98 26.02 -9.38
C TYR A 114 -12.41 27.43 -8.92
N ASP A 115 -13.34 27.56 -7.97
CA ASP A 115 -13.69 28.85 -7.36
C ASP A 115 -12.48 29.43 -6.59
N ALA A 116 -11.84 28.64 -5.73
CA ALA A 116 -10.65 29.07 -5.01
C ALA A 116 -9.52 29.48 -5.97
N GLN A 117 -9.33 28.74 -7.06
CA GLN A 117 -8.33 29.08 -8.08
C GLN A 117 -8.67 30.38 -8.82
N ALA A 118 -9.93 30.59 -9.19
CA ALA A 118 -10.36 31.81 -9.86
C ALA A 118 -10.18 33.04 -8.94
N ARG A 119 -10.57 32.93 -7.67
CA ARG A 119 -10.40 33.99 -6.68
C ARG A 119 -8.93 34.31 -6.42
N LEU A 120 -8.07 33.29 -6.32
CA LEU A 120 -6.64 33.48 -6.16
C LEU A 120 -6.06 34.34 -7.29
N LYS A 121 -6.39 34.01 -8.55
CA LYS A 121 -5.95 34.80 -9.72
C LYS A 121 -6.42 36.26 -9.68
N VAL A 122 -7.64 36.51 -9.21
CA VAL A 122 -8.17 37.86 -9.05
C VAL A 122 -7.39 38.64 -7.99
N LEU A 123 -7.04 38.00 -6.87
CA LEU A 123 -6.26 38.63 -5.82
C LEU A 123 -4.80 38.88 -6.23
N GLU A 124 -4.17 37.96 -6.96
CA GLU A 124 -2.83 38.17 -7.52
C GLU A 124 -2.81 39.36 -8.50
N ALA A 125 -3.86 39.51 -9.33
CA ALA A 125 -4.02 40.67 -10.20
C ALA A 125 -4.25 41.97 -9.41
N LYS A 126 -4.97 41.90 -8.28
CA LYS A 126 -5.16 43.03 -7.35
C LYS A 126 -3.82 43.41 -6.70
N GLU A 127 -3.04 42.45 -6.23
CA GLU A 127 -1.71 42.66 -5.67
C GLU A 127 -0.80 43.36 -6.69
N ALA A 128 -0.72 42.85 -7.92
CA ALA A 128 0.09 43.46 -8.97
C ALA A 128 -0.32 44.92 -9.24
N ARG A 129 -1.62 45.22 -9.21
CA ARG A 129 -2.12 46.60 -9.35
C ARG A 129 -1.74 47.48 -8.17
N LEU A 130 -1.84 46.97 -6.94
CA LEU A 130 -1.44 47.70 -5.72
C LEU A 130 0.06 48.01 -5.72
N LEU A 131 0.90 47.06 -6.13
CA LEU A 131 2.34 47.28 -6.30
C LEU A 131 2.62 48.38 -7.34
N GLY A 132 1.94 48.33 -8.49
CA GLY A 132 2.06 49.40 -9.49
C GLY A 132 1.48 50.76 -9.06
N LEU A 133 0.63 50.82 -8.03
CA LEU A 133 0.21 52.08 -7.40
C LEU A 133 1.24 52.53 -6.35
N MET A 134 1.85 51.60 -5.62
CA MET A 134 2.91 51.87 -4.65
C MET A 134 4.09 52.60 -5.32
N ASP A 135 4.50 52.13 -6.50
CA ASP A 135 5.59 52.75 -7.28
C ASP A 135 5.31 54.20 -7.70
N ARG A 136 4.04 54.62 -7.69
CA ARG A 136 3.59 55.96 -8.10
C ARG A 136 3.15 56.84 -6.92
N ALA A 137 3.12 56.29 -5.70
CA ALA A 137 2.65 57.02 -4.52
C ALA A 137 3.63 58.15 -4.16
N ALA A 138 3.12 59.36 -3.94
CA ALA A 138 3.95 60.55 -3.75
C ALA A 138 4.04 61.00 -2.29
N ASN A 139 3.11 60.57 -1.43
CA ASN A 139 3.08 60.94 -0.02
C ASN A 139 2.94 59.74 0.92
N ILE A 140 3.34 59.95 2.17
CA ILE A 140 3.40 58.89 3.20
C ILE A 140 2.01 58.32 3.50
N ALA A 141 0.96 59.15 3.47
CA ALA A 141 -0.40 58.69 3.75
C ALA A 141 -0.90 57.71 2.68
N GLU A 142 -0.61 57.96 1.40
CA GLU A 142 -0.88 57.02 0.30
C GLU A 142 -0.10 55.72 0.46
N ILE A 143 1.19 55.80 0.77
CA ILE A 143 2.06 54.64 0.98
C ILE A 143 1.51 53.73 2.08
N ILE A 144 1.19 54.30 3.26
CA ILE A 144 0.61 53.54 4.38
C ILE A 144 -0.73 52.91 3.98
N SER A 145 -1.56 53.63 3.21
CA SER A 145 -2.86 53.12 2.77
C SER A 145 -2.71 51.93 1.82
N ILE A 146 -1.79 52.01 0.86
CA ILE A 146 -1.51 50.93 -0.09
C ILE A 146 -0.90 49.74 0.65
N GLU A 147 0.03 49.97 1.58
CA GLU A 147 0.69 48.90 2.34
C GLU A 147 -0.32 48.11 3.19
N ASN A 148 -1.25 48.81 3.84
CA ASN A 148 -2.33 48.18 4.58
C ASN A 148 -3.21 47.28 3.69
N GLU A 149 -3.54 47.74 2.49
CA GLU A 149 -4.35 46.97 1.54
C GLU A 149 -3.57 45.81 0.90
N LEU A 150 -2.28 46.01 0.66
CA LEU A 150 -1.36 44.98 0.17
C LEU A 150 -1.21 43.86 1.20
N SER A 151 -1.01 44.20 2.48
CA SER A 151 -0.93 43.25 3.59
C SER A 151 -2.19 42.39 3.70
N LYS A 152 -3.38 43.00 3.63
CA LYS A 152 -4.66 42.26 3.60
C LYS A 152 -4.76 41.33 2.40
N THR A 153 -4.45 41.85 1.21
CA THR A 153 -4.54 41.09 -0.05
C THR A 153 -3.61 39.87 -0.02
N ARG A 154 -2.37 40.03 0.49
CA ARG A 154 -1.43 38.92 0.68
C ARG A 154 -1.94 37.88 1.67
N GLY A 155 -2.52 38.31 2.78
CA GLY A 155 -3.14 37.39 3.74
C GLY A 155 -4.26 36.54 3.10
N GLU A 156 -5.09 37.13 2.24
CA GLU A 156 -6.14 36.41 1.51
C GLU A 156 -5.55 35.42 0.47
N ILE A 157 -4.50 35.85 -0.26
CA ILE A 157 -3.75 35.00 -1.20
C ILE A 157 -3.16 33.77 -0.48
N GLU A 158 -2.51 33.97 0.66
CA GLU A 158 -1.91 32.90 1.46
C GLU A 158 -2.94 31.87 1.90
N VAL A 159 -4.11 32.32 2.37
CA VAL A 159 -5.20 31.44 2.78
C VAL A 159 -5.73 30.61 1.60
N LEU A 160 -6.01 31.24 0.45
CA LEU A 160 -6.53 30.53 -0.73
C LEU A 160 -5.49 29.59 -1.34
N SER A 161 -4.22 30.00 -1.38
CA SER A 161 -3.10 29.16 -1.84
C SER A 161 -2.97 27.90 -0.97
N GLY A 162 -2.99 28.07 0.36
CA GLY A 162 -3.00 26.94 1.30
C GLY A 162 -4.21 26.03 1.12
N ARG A 163 -5.41 26.59 0.90
CA ARG A 163 -6.62 25.80 0.65
C ARG A 163 -6.51 24.98 -0.64
N LEU A 164 -6.01 25.57 -1.73
CA LEU A 164 -5.79 24.88 -3.00
C LEU A 164 -4.78 23.73 -2.85
N GLN A 165 -3.68 23.97 -2.14
CA GLN A 165 -2.69 22.92 -1.88
C GLN A 165 -3.30 21.75 -1.09
N LEU A 166 -4.16 22.04 -0.11
CA LEU A 166 -4.86 21.01 0.66
C LEU A 166 -5.83 20.20 -0.21
N LEU A 167 -6.65 20.86 -1.04
CA LEU A 167 -7.58 20.18 -1.96
C LEU A 167 -6.83 19.37 -3.04
N ALA A 168 -5.74 19.91 -3.60
CA ALA A 168 -4.89 19.20 -4.54
C ALA A 168 -4.32 17.92 -3.91
N ASN A 169 -3.79 18.00 -2.69
CA ASN A 169 -3.27 16.83 -1.99
C ASN A 169 -4.36 15.81 -1.66
N ALA A 170 -5.56 16.27 -1.28
CA ALA A 170 -6.70 15.40 -0.93
C ALA A 170 -7.32 14.68 -2.14
N THR A 171 -7.16 15.25 -3.34
CA THR A 171 -7.61 14.63 -4.59
C THR A 171 -6.56 13.67 -5.14
N GLN A 172 -5.28 13.91 -4.92
CA GLN A 172 -4.21 12.98 -5.33
C GLN A 172 -4.11 11.75 -4.40
N TYR A 173 -4.26 11.96 -3.09
CA TYR A 173 -4.10 10.92 -2.08
C TYR A 173 -5.34 10.78 -1.21
N SER A 174 -5.76 9.53 -1.05
CA SER A 174 -6.80 9.12 -0.12
C SER A 174 -6.22 8.78 1.24
N LEU A 175 -6.86 9.28 2.31
CA LEU A 175 -6.53 8.90 3.68
C LEU A 175 -7.30 7.64 4.07
N ILE A 176 -6.59 6.63 4.58
CA ILE A 176 -7.16 5.42 5.15
C ILE A 176 -6.82 5.39 6.64
N ASN A 177 -7.85 5.45 7.49
CA ASN A 177 -7.72 5.21 8.93
C ASN A 177 -8.08 3.76 9.22
N ILE A 178 -7.15 3.01 9.81
CA ILE A 178 -7.38 1.62 10.22
C ILE A 178 -7.29 1.51 11.73
N ASN A 179 -8.32 0.92 12.32
CA ASN A 179 -8.34 0.47 13.70
C ASN A 179 -8.26 -1.06 13.72
N LEU A 180 -7.16 -1.59 14.26
CA LEU A 180 -6.91 -3.01 14.44
C LEU A 180 -7.24 -3.40 15.87
N VAL A 181 -7.97 -4.49 16.04
CA VAL A 181 -8.26 -5.08 17.34
C VAL A 181 -7.94 -6.57 17.29
N GLU A 182 -7.35 -7.12 18.34
CA GLU A 182 -7.12 -8.55 18.46
C GLU A 182 -8.44 -9.32 18.45
N GLY A 183 -8.56 -10.28 17.52
CA GLY A 183 -9.70 -11.19 17.42
C GLY A 183 -9.55 -12.37 18.39
N VAL A 184 -10.65 -12.81 18.98
CA VAL A 184 -10.65 -14.04 19.80
C VAL A 184 -10.45 -15.26 18.87
N PRO A 185 -9.60 -16.24 19.21
CA PRO A 185 -9.42 -17.44 18.40
C PRO A 185 -10.78 -18.13 18.16
N GLY A 186 -11.15 -18.29 16.88
CA GLY A 186 -12.40 -18.94 16.46
C GLY A 186 -13.55 -18.02 16.04
N SER A 187 -13.45 -16.70 16.18
CA SER A 187 -14.51 -15.76 15.74
C SER A 187 -14.23 -15.03 14.42
N VAL A 188 -12.99 -15.06 13.92
CA VAL A 188 -12.61 -14.35 12.68
C VAL A 188 -13.16 -15.10 11.46
N LYS A 189 -14.28 -14.65 10.92
CA LYS A 189 -14.79 -15.14 9.63
C LYS A 189 -13.91 -14.57 8.51
N ALA A 190 -13.25 -15.45 7.78
CA ALA A 190 -12.46 -15.07 6.61
C ALA A 190 -13.34 -14.31 5.59
N PRO A 191 -12.80 -13.28 4.94
CA PRO A 191 -13.52 -12.48 3.95
C PRO A 191 -13.89 -13.35 2.74
N GLN A 192 -15.17 -13.28 2.36
CA GLN A 192 -15.73 -14.00 1.22
C GLN A 192 -15.33 -13.26 -0.08
N GLY A 193 -14.23 -13.67 -0.72
CA GLY A 193 -13.82 -13.12 -2.02
C GLY A 193 -12.61 -13.79 -2.66
N THR A 194 -12.59 -13.86 -4.00
CA THR A 194 -11.53 -14.50 -4.81
C THR A 194 -10.18 -13.80 -4.68
N TRP A 195 -10.18 -12.46 -4.57
CA TRP A 195 -8.97 -11.65 -4.41
C TRP A 195 -8.35 -11.77 -3.02
N GLY A 196 -9.16 -11.90 -1.96
CA GLY A 196 -8.65 -12.14 -0.60
C GLY A 196 -7.83 -13.43 -0.51
N LYS A 197 -8.28 -14.50 -1.18
CA LYS A 197 -7.56 -15.78 -1.26
C LYS A 197 -6.25 -15.68 -2.06
N ALA A 198 -6.24 -14.89 -3.13
CA ALA A 198 -5.04 -14.66 -3.95
C ALA A 198 -3.96 -13.88 -3.17
N TRP A 199 -4.36 -12.80 -2.48
CA TRP A 199 -3.47 -12.02 -1.61
C TRP A 199 -2.97 -12.83 -0.42
N GLN A 200 -3.83 -13.63 0.21
CA GLN A 200 -3.42 -14.53 1.29
C GLN A 200 -2.38 -15.56 0.81
N SER A 201 -2.51 -16.06 -0.42
CA SER A 201 -1.56 -17.03 -1.01
C SER A 201 -0.22 -16.37 -1.35
N LEU A 202 -0.22 -15.13 -1.85
CA LEU A 202 0.99 -14.33 -2.07
C LEU A 202 1.74 -14.05 -0.76
N ILE A 203 1.01 -13.67 0.28
CA ILE A 203 1.59 -13.37 1.60
C ILE A 203 2.10 -14.65 2.28
N ASN A 204 1.36 -15.75 2.20
CA ASN A 204 1.82 -17.05 2.67
C ASN A 204 3.06 -17.53 1.90
N SER A 205 3.17 -17.20 0.61
CA SER A 205 4.37 -17.46 -0.19
C SER A 205 5.56 -16.60 0.26
N LEU A 206 5.36 -15.33 0.59
CA LEU A 206 6.43 -14.43 1.08
C LEU A 206 6.92 -14.83 2.47
N ASN A 207 6.00 -15.15 3.39
CA ASN A 207 6.36 -15.73 4.69
C ASN A 207 7.04 -17.10 4.52
N GLY A 208 6.63 -17.90 3.54
CA GLY A 208 7.29 -19.15 3.17
C GLY A 208 8.74 -18.94 2.74
N VAL A 209 9.03 -17.88 1.96
CA VAL A 209 10.40 -17.53 1.55
C VAL A 209 11.25 -17.06 2.73
N ILE A 210 10.70 -16.24 3.63
CA ILE A 210 11.39 -15.75 4.83
C ILE A 210 11.65 -16.91 5.81
N ASN A 211 10.66 -17.77 6.04
CA ASN A 211 10.80 -18.96 6.88
C ASN A 211 11.74 -20.00 6.26
N PHE A 212 11.77 -20.14 4.93
CA PHE A 212 12.75 -20.96 4.23
C PHE A 212 14.18 -20.40 4.43
N GLY A 213 14.36 -19.09 4.37
CA GLY A 213 15.64 -18.43 4.67
C GLY A 213 16.09 -18.61 6.13
N SER A 214 15.17 -18.48 7.10
CA SER A 214 15.48 -18.69 8.52
C SER A 214 15.78 -20.16 8.84
N ASN A 215 14.97 -21.08 8.32
CA ASN A 215 15.12 -22.52 8.59
C ASN A 215 16.35 -23.12 7.89
N THR A 216 16.79 -22.57 6.75
CA THR A 216 18.06 -22.95 6.11
C THR A 216 19.26 -22.51 6.94
N LEU A 217 19.24 -21.31 7.54
CA LEU A 217 20.29 -20.88 8.47
C LEU A 217 20.35 -21.78 9.71
N VAL A 218 19.20 -22.06 10.35
CA VAL A 218 19.15 -22.92 11.55
C VAL A 218 19.61 -24.35 11.23
N PHE A 219 19.22 -24.90 10.07
CA PHE A 219 19.70 -26.20 9.61
C PHE A 219 21.22 -26.22 9.40
N LEU A 220 21.80 -25.18 8.80
CA LEU A 220 23.25 -25.08 8.63
C LEU A 220 23.98 -25.08 9.97
N PHE A 221 23.50 -24.33 10.97
CA PHE A 221 24.09 -24.34 12.32
C PHE A 221 23.91 -25.68 13.04
N ALA A 222 22.74 -26.32 12.90
CA ALA A 222 22.44 -27.63 13.50
C ALA A 222 23.18 -28.80 12.82
N ALA A 223 23.60 -28.64 11.56
CA ALA A 223 24.38 -29.64 10.82
C ALA A 223 25.88 -29.61 11.17
N ILE A 224 26.41 -28.50 11.71
CA ILE A 224 27.83 -28.37 12.07
C ILE A 224 28.29 -29.47 13.06
N PRO A 225 27.58 -29.76 14.17
CA PRO A 225 27.96 -30.85 15.08
C PRO A 225 28.06 -32.22 14.39
N TRP A 226 27.12 -32.52 13.48
CA TRP A 226 27.12 -33.78 12.73
C TRP A 226 28.26 -33.85 11.71
N LEU A 227 28.59 -32.74 11.05
CA LEU A 227 29.75 -32.66 10.16
C LEU A 227 31.07 -32.83 10.91
N VAL A 228 31.18 -32.32 12.14
CA VAL A 228 32.34 -32.56 13.01
C VAL A 228 32.46 -34.03 13.38
N ILE A 229 31.36 -34.69 13.75
CA ILE A 229 31.35 -36.13 14.07
C ILE A 229 31.70 -36.97 12.83
N ALA A 230 31.12 -36.65 11.67
CA ALA A 230 31.41 -37.34 10.41
C ALA A 230 32.89 -37.16 9.97
N SER A 231 33.45 -35.96 10.17
CA SER A 231 34.87 -35.67 9.93
C SER A 231 35.78 -36.49 10.85
N LEU A 232 35.47 -36.56 12.14
CA LEU A 232 36.22 -37.37 13.10
C LEU A 232 36.16 -38.87 12.75
N LEU A 233 34.98 -39.38 12.36
CA LEU A 233 34.83 -40.77 11.90
C LEU A 233 35.63 -41.05 10.62
N ALA A 234 35.60 -40.15 9.64
CA ALA A 234 36.37 -40.29 8.40
C ALA A 234 37.89 -40.30 8.67
N LEU A 235 38.37 -39.45 9.58
CA LEU A 235 39.78 -39.45 10.01
C LEU A 235 40.15 -40.75 10.72
N LEU A 236 39.27 -41.28 11.58
CA LEU A 236 39.49 -42.53 12.31
C LEU A 236 39.57 -43.73 11.35
N VAL A 237 38.66 -43.80 10.39
CA VAL A 237 38.68 -44.84 9.33
C VAL A 237 39.96 -44.72 8.50
N ARG A 238 40.33 -43.51 8.06
CA ARG A 238 41.57 -43.28 7.28
C ARG A 238 42.84 -43.60 8.06
N TRP A 239 42.85 -43.39 9.38
CA TRP A 239 43.96 -43.77 10.26
C TRP A 239 44.05 -45.29 10.47
N MET A 240 42.92 -46.00 10.44
CA MET A 240 42.85 -47.44 10.68
C MET A 240 43.12 -48.27 9.40
N TYR A 241 42.82 -47.73 8.21
CA TYR A 241 43.06 -48.38 6.92
C TYR A 241 44.52 -48.82 6.64
N PRO A 242 45.57 -48.02 6.92
CA PRO A 242 46.96 -48.44 6.66
C PRO A 242 47.50 -49.47 7.66
N LYS A 243 46.81 -49.73 8.78
CA LYS A 243 47.25 -50.70 9.80
C LYS A 243 46.75 -52.13 9.56
N LEU A 244 45.72 -52.33 8.74
CA LEU A 244 45.11 -53.64 8.52
C LEU A 244 45.61 -54.36 7.26
N SER A 245 46.16 -53.63 6.27
CA SER A 245 46.63 -54.21 5.01
C SER A 245 48.01 -54.88 5.10
N SER A 246 48.78 -54.69 6.18
CA SER A 246 50.13 -55.27 6.33
C SER A 246 50.15 -56.69 6.92
N ARG A 247 48.99 -57.30 7.21
CA ARG A 247 48.91 -58.64 7.81
C ARG A 247 48.32 -59.74 6.93
N LEU A 248 47.94 -59.45 5.68
CA LEU A 248 47.28 -60.42 4.80
C LEU A 248 48.12 -60.92 3.60
N PHE A 249 49.40 -60.56 3.51
CA PHE A 249 50.31 -61.10 2.49
C PHE A 249 51.62 -61.62 3.10
N ARG A 250 51.60 -62.79 3.73
CA ARG A 250 52.81 -63.63 3.81
C ARG A 250 52.46 -65.12 3.94
N ASN A 251 52.98 -65.88 2.99
CA ASN A 251 53.07 -67.34 2.86
C ASN A 251 51.85 -68.11 2.38
N LYS A 252 51.61 -67.99 1.06
CA LYS A 252 51.27 -69.14 0.22
C LYS A 252 52.57 -69.58 -0.47
N SER A 253 53.01 -70.83 -0.25
CA SER A 253 53.65 -71.74 -1.23
C SER A 253 54.57 -72.78 -0.56
N LEU A 254 54.63 -73.96 -1.22
CA LEU A 254 55.63 -75.05 -1.11
C LEU A 254 55.35 -76.08 0.01
N THR A 255 55.25 -77.40 -0.18
CA THR A 255 55.66 -78.42 -1.20
C THR A 255 54.75 -79.67 -1.00
N LEU A 256 54.27 -80.46 -1.99
CA LEU A 256 54.92 -81.46 -2.86
C LEU A 256 56.00 -82.34 -2.19
N GLU A 257 55.60 -83.49 -1.63
CA GLU A 257 56.05 -84.87 -1.99
C GLU A 257 55.36 -85.89 -1.08
#